data_AF-A0A7R9TC99-F1
#
_entry.id   AF-A0A7R9TC99-F1
#
_cell.length_a   1.000
_cell.length_b   1.000
_cell.length_c   1.000
_cell.angle_alpha   90.00
_cell.angle_beta   90.00
_cell.angle_gamma   90.00
#
_symmetry.space_group_name_H-M   'P 1'
#
loop_
_entity.id
_entity.type
_entity.pdbx_description
1 polymer ?
#
loop_
_entity_poly.entity_id
_entity_poly.type
_entity_poly.pdbx_seq_one_letter_code
_entity_poly.pdbx_strand_id
1 'polypeptide(L)'
;GGGGGGGAAPPAVKERQQQQPAQQQQPAQQHGKTPAMSTCGESEAHGEYEGEVVVWGANNIAGSAAECCAQCEANAKLARTIGDKSNAKPCTTWVWCADEGGCGAESSHPKGECWLKHHVTPWRKEARA
;
A
#
# COMPACT_ATOMS: atom_id res chain seq x y z
N GLY A 1 14.49 67.32 -27.13
CA GLY A 1 14.61 67.19 -25.66
C GLY A 1 13.35 66.50 -25.19
N GLY A 2 13.44 65.33 -24.57
CA GLY A 2 13.72 65.13 -23.13
C GLY A 2 12.39 64.65 -22.51
N GLY A 3 12.23 63.37 -22.17
CA GLY A 3 12.58 62.75 -20.87
C GLY A 3 11.28 62.61 -20.06
N GLY A 4 10.73 61.40 -19.83
CA GLY A 4 11.00 60.55 -18.65
C GLY A 4 10.47 61.22 -17.36
N GLY A 5 9.63 60.66 -16.49
CA GLY A 5 9.12 59.33 -16.21
C GLY A 5 8.52 59.33 -14.78
N GLY A 6 7.83 58.25 -14.38
CA GLY A 6 7.43 57.95 -12.99
C GLY A 6 6.12 58.62 -12.53
N GLY A 7 5.18 57.97 -11.83
CA GLY A 7 5.17 56.70 -11.11
C GLY A 7 4.43 56.91 -9.76
N ALA A 8 3.68 55.89 -9.33
CA ALA A 8 2.98 55.70 -8.03
C ALA A 8 1.62 56.43 -7.84
N ALA A 9 0.59 55.93 -7.16
CA ALA A 9 0.16 54.67 -6.54
C ALA A 9 -1.27 54.94 -5.92
N PRO A 10 -2.03 53.94 -5.43
CA PRO A 10 -3.50 53.84 -5.59
C PRO A 10 -4.35 54.38 -4.41
N PRO A 11 -5.70 54.41 -4.53
CA PRO A 11 -6.57 54.69 -3.39
C PRO A 11 -6.73 53.46 -2.47
N ALA A 12 -6.67 53.70 -1.16
CA ALA A 12 -6.97 52.74 -0.11
C ALA A 12 -8.29 53.14 0.59
N VAL A 13 -9.29 52.26 0.59
CA VAL A 13 -10.27 52.07 1.68
C VAL A 13 -10.87 50.65 1.60
N LYS A 14 -11.07 50.08 2.79
CA LYS A 14 -11.15 48.65 3.15
C LYS A 14 -12.43 47.90 2.76
N GLU A 15 -12.21 46.67 2.29
CA GLU A 15 -12.85 45.39 2.66
C GLU A 15 -14.26 45.37 3.27
N ARG A 16 -15.16 44.71 2.54
CA ARG A 16 -16.01 43.63 3.10
C ARG A 16 -16.44 42.63 2.01
N GLN A 17 -15.48 41.99 1.34
CA GLN A 17 -15.80 40.71 0.70
C GLN A 17 -16.01 39.68 1.82
N GLN A 18 -17.24 39.23 1.99
CA GLN A 18 -17.50 37.98 2.70
C GLN A 18 -16.79 36.86 1.93
N GLN A 19 -15.61 36.51 2.43
CA GLN A 19 -14.88 35.31 2.03
C GLN A 19 -15.76 34.12 2.39
N GLN A 20 -16.37 33.49 1.39
CA GLN A 20 -16.69 32.08 1.50
C GLN A 20 -15.35 31.34 1.65
N PRO A 21 -15.20 30.44 2.63
CA PRO A 21 -13.97 29.69 2.76
C PRO A 21 -13.74 28.92 1.46
N ALA A 22 -12.49 28.99 0.98
CA ALA A 22 -12.00 28.16 -0.09
C ALA A 22 -12.31 26.70 0.26
N GLN A 23 -13.31 26.14 -0.40
CA GLN A 23 -13.49 24.70 -0.50
C GLN A 23 -12.25 24.21 -1.25
N GLN A 24 -11.24 23.85 -0.46
CA GLN A 24 -10.06 23.12 -0.89
C GLN A 24 -10.56 21.99 -1.76
N GLN A 25 -10.26 22.06 -3.06
CA GLN A 25 -10.63 21.04 -4.03
C GLN A 25 -9.97 19.74 -3.60
N GLN A 26 -10.70 18.94 -2.82
CA GLN A 26 -10.37 17.57 -2.55
C GLN A 26 -10.49 16.84 -3.89
N PRO A 27 -9.43 16.19 -4.40
CA PRO A 27 -9.58 15.35 -5.57
C PRO A 27 -10.61 14.27 -5.21
N ALA A 28 -11.62 14.16 -6.08
CA ALA A 28 -12.80 13.36 -5.92
C ALA A 28 -12.48 12.00 -5.28
N GLN A 29 -13.05 11.77 -4.09
CA GLN A 29 -13.22 10.43 -3.54
C GLN A 29 -14.07 9.65 -4.54
N GLN A 30 -13.42 8.94 -5.44
CA GLN A 30 -14.06 8.08 -6.44
C GLN A 30 -14.69 6.89 -5.72
N HIS A 31 -15.89 7.10 -5.20
CA HIS A 31 -16.82 6.04 -4.88
C HIS A 31 -17.34 5.48 -6.20
N GLY A 32 -16.70 4.40 -6.67
CA GLY A 32 -17.07 3.76 -7.91
C GLY A 32 -16.45 2.39 -8.10
N LYS A 33 -17.26 1.37 -7.81
CA LYS A 33 -17.16 -0.06 -8.20
C LYS A 33 -16.46 -1.00 -7.22
N THR A 34 -17.30 -1.64 -6.40
CA THR A 34 -17.17 -2.96 -5.74
C THR A 34 -15.91 -3.22 -4.91
N PRO A 35 -16.03 -3.69 -3.65
CA PRO A 35 -14.87 -4.24 -2.98
C PRO A 35 -14.49 -5.50 -3.77
N ALA A 36 -13.41 -5.44 -4.54
CA ALA A 36 -12.58 -6.62 -4.62
C ALA A 36 -12.18 -6.85 -3.16
N MET A 37 -12.81 -7.83 -2.51
CA MET A 37 -12.36 -8.31 -1.21
C MET A 37 -10.87 -8.58 -1.38
N SER A 38 -10.02 -7.70 -0.88
CA SER A 38 -8.61 -7.99 -0.71
C SER A 38 -8.58 -9.27 0.12
N THR A 39 -8.13 -10.33 -0.51
CA THR A 39 -8.14 -11.69 0.05
C THR A 39 -7.04 -11.87 1.07
N CYS A 40 -6.07 -10.94 1.09
CA CYS A 40 -5.19 -10.69 2.21
C CYS A 40 -6.02 -10.28 3.42
N GLY A 41 -6.01 -11.10 4.48
CA GLY A 41 -6.58 -10.70 5.76
C GLY A 41 -5.94 -9.42 6.31
N GLU A 42 -6.46 -8.93 7.44
CA GLU A 42 -5.82 -7.85 8.18
C GLU A 42 -4.37 -8.22 8.52
N SER A 43 -3.46 -7.27 8.30
CA SER A 43 -2.06 -7.39 8.71
C SER A 43 -1.91 -6.82 10.11
N GLU A 44 -1.47 -7.65 11.05
CA GLU A 44 -1.17 -7.22 12.41
C GLU A 44 0.21 -6.54 12.46
N ALA A 45 0.30 -5.42 13.17
CA ALA A 45 1.57 -4.75 13.39
C ALA A 45 2.51 -5.67 14.18
N HIS A 46 3.79 -5.74 13.76
CA HIS A 46 4.81 -6.65 14.32
C HIS A 46 4.43 -8.14 14.24
N GLY A 47 3.50 -8.52 13.37
CA GLY A 47 3.12 -9.91 13.14
C GLY A 47 4.19 -10.66 12.33
N GLU A 48 4.68 -11.77 12.89
CA GLU A 48 5.39 -12.80 12.14
C GLU A 48 4.47 -14.02 12.06
N TYR A 49 4.06 -14.37 10.85
CA TYR A 49 3.20 -15.53 10.63
C TYR A 49 4.08 -16.72 10.28
N GLU A 50 3.82 -17.89 10.87
CA GLU A 50 4.53 -19.13 10.50
C GLU A 50 4.28 -19.52 9.01
N GLY A 51 4.66 -20.72 8.60
CA GLY A 51 4.37 -21.23 7.26
C GLY A 51 5.54 -21.15 6.29
N GLU A 52 5.38 -21.85 5.16
CA GLU A 52 6.44 -22.06 4.20
C GLU A 52 6.63 -20.81 3.34
N VAL A 53 7.87 -20.32 3.28
CA VAL A 53 8.21 -19.19 2.41
C VAL A 53 8.16 -19.63 0.95
N VAL A 54 7.20 -19.10 0.19
CA VAL A 54 7.07 -19.34 -1.25
C VAL A 54 7.79 -18.27 -2.08
N VAL A 55 8.00 -17.08 -1.51
CA VAL A 55 8.88 -16.05 -2.05
C VAL A 55 9.61 -15.37 -0.91
N TRP A 56 10.95 -15.35 -0.98
CA TRP A 56 11.83 -14.75 0.01
C TRP A 56 11.89 -13.22 -0.13
N GLY A 57 11.74 -12.48 0.97
CA GLY A 57 11.74 -11.01 0.94
C GLY A 57 13.05 -10.38 0.52
N ALA A 58 14.19 -11.03 0.75
CA ALA A 58 15.49 -10.57 0.24
C ALA A 58 15.52 -10.42 -1.29
N ASN A 59 14.65 -11.15 -2.00
CA ASN A 59 14.49 -11.09 -3.46
C ASN A 59 13.15 -10.47 -3.89
N ASN A 60 12.36 -9.98 -2.94
CA ASN A 60 11.00 -9.54 -3.17
C ASN A 60 10.68 -8.32 -2.31
N ILE A 61 10.77 -7.15 -2.92
CA ILE A 61 10.58 -5.85 -2.27
C ILE A 61 9.21 -5.29 -2.66
N ALA A 62 8.53 -4.68 -1.70
CA ALA A 62 7.29 -3.95 -1.89
C ALA A 62 7.41 -2.56 -1.25
N GLY A 63 6.87 -1.52 -1.90
CA GLY A 63 6.88 -0.16 -1.36
C GLY A 63 5.88 0.05 -0.23
N SER A 64 4.93 -0.87 -0.06
CA SER A 64 3.90 -0.82 0.98
C SER A 64 3.36 -2.20 1.35
N ALA A 65 2.70 -2.29 2.49
CA ALA A 65 1.93 -3.46 2.90
C ALA A 65 0.87 -3.86 1.84
N ALA A 66 0.19 -2.87 1.25
CA ALA A 66 -0.82 -3.10 0.21
C ALA A 66 -0.21 -3.72 -1.05
N GLU A 67 0.99 -3.29 -1.43
CA GLU A 67 1.70 -3.87 -2.56
C GLU A 67 2.19 -5.30 -2.25
N CYS A 68 2.68 -5.56 -1.04
CA CYS A 68 3.06 -6.91 -0.62
C CYS A 68 1.86 -7.87 -0.64
N CYS A 69 0.69 -7.39 -0.18
CA CYS A 69 -0.57 -8.11 -0.32
C CYS A 69 -0.88 -8.42 -1.80
N ALA A 70 -0.84 -7.43 -2.69
CA ALA A 70 -1.14 -7.62 -4.11
C ALA A 70 -0.22 -8.67 -4.76
N GLN A 71 1.05 -8.71 -4.36
CA GLN A 71 2.00 -9.75 -4.80
C GLN A 71 1.59 -11.15 -4.29
N CYS A 72 1.12 -11.26 -3.04
CA CYS A 72 0.57 -12.52 -2.51
C CYS A 72 -0.63 -13.02 -3.35
N GLU A 73 -1.58 -12.13 -3.67
CA GLU A 73 -2.75 -12.50 -4.48
C GLU A 73 -2.36 -12.96 -5.89
N ALA A 74 -1.42 -12.25 -6.51
CA ALA A 74 -0.90 -12.59 -7.82
C ALA A 74 -0.20 -13.97 -7.81
N ASN A 75 0.65 -14.22 -6.80
CA ASN A 75 1.30 -15.52 -6.60
C ASN A 75 0.26 -16.63 -6.42
N ALA A 76 -0.73 -16.41 -5.55
CA ALA A 76 -1.78 -17.39 -5.27
C ALA A 76 -2.59 -17.74 -6.53
N LYS A 77 -2.94 -16.73 -7.34
CA LYS A 77 -3.64 -16.94 -8.63
C LYS A 77 -2.78 -17.71 -9.62
N LEU A 78 -1.49 -17.35 -9.75
CA LEU A 78 -0.56 -18.03 -10.64
C LEU A 78 -0.38 -19.50 -10.24
N ALA A 79 -0.06 -19.77 -8.97
CA ALA A 79 0.14 -21.11 -8.43
C ALA A 79 -1.07 -22.02 -8.67
N ARG A 80 -2.29 -21.51 -8.43
CA ARG A 80 -3.53 -22.24 -8.73
C ARG A 80 -3.74 -22.51 -10.22
N THR A 81 -3.26 -21.62 -11.09
CA THR A 81 -3.39 -21.77 -12.55
C THR A 81 -2.42 -22.82 -13.11
N ILE A 82 -1.18 -22.84 -12.61
CA ILE A 82 -0.17 -23.83 -13.03
C ILE A 82 -0.35 -25.19 -12.33
N GLY A 83 -1.05 -25.20 -11.19
CA GLY A 83 -1.51 -26.39 -10.48
C GLY A 83 -0.40 -27.26 -9.88
N ASP A 84 -0.83 -28.35 -9.24
CA ASP A 84 0.03 -29.23 -8.42
C ASP A 84 1.20 -29.86 -9.18
N LYS A 85 1.10 -29.98 -10.51
CA LYS A 85 2.15 -30.55 -11.38
C LYS A 85 3.48 -29.77 -11.30
N SER A 86 3.41 -28.50 -10.92
CA SER A 86 4.57 -27.62 -10.77
C SER A 86 5.15 -27.58 -9.36
N ASN A 87 4.52 -28.25 -8.38
CA ASN A 87 4.76 -28.09 -6.94
C ASN A 87 4.64 -26.62 -6.45
N ALA A 88 4.02 -25.73 -7.23
CA ALA A 88 3.82 -24.35 -6.83
C ALA A 88 2.74 -24.26 -5.75
N LYS A 89 3.10 -23.67 -4.61
CA LYS A 89 2.19 -23.46 -3.49
C LYS A 89 1.62 -22.04 -3.56
N PRO A 90 0.28 -21.87 -3.43
CA PRO A 90 -0.31 -20.54 -3.44
C PRO A 90 0.04 -19.80 -2.15
N CYS A 91 0.44 -18.53 -2.27
CA CYS A 91 0.51 -17.66 -1.11
C CYS A 91 -0.84 -17.61 -0.36
N THR A 92 -0.80 -17.71 0.97
CA THR A 92 -1.97 -17.62 1.85
C THR A 92 -1.82 -16.52 2.90
N THR A 93 -0.59 -16.10 3.20
CA THR A 93 -0.28 -14.95 4.07
C THR A 93 1.00 -14.26 3.61
N TRP A 94 1.25 -13.07 4.11
CA TRP A 94 2.42 -12.28 3.78
C TRP A 94 2.91 -11.48 5.00
N VAL A 95 4.19 -11.12 4.98
CA VAL A 95 4.82 -10.21 5.97
C VAL A 95 5.55 -9.12 5.20
N TRP A 96 5.41 -7.87 5.63
CA TRP A 96 6.10 -6.74 5.03
C TRP A 96 6.85 -5.93 6.09
N CYS A 97 8.12 -5.61 5.84
CA CYS A 97 8.88 -4.75 6.73
C CYS A 97 8.62 -3.27 6.44
N ALA A 98 7.87 -2.62 7.34
CA ALA A 98 7.56 -1.19 7.24
C ALA A 98 8.64 -0.27 7.84
N ASP A 99 9.46 -0.81 8.74
CA ASP A 99 10.38 -0.03 9.57
C ASP A 99 11.58 0.48 8.74
N GLU A 100 11.89 1.77 8.88
CA GLU A 100 13.06 2.38 8.24
C GLU A 100 14.37 1.87 8.81
N GLY A 101 14.37 1.50 10.09
CA GLY A 101 15.48 0.86 10.75
C GLY A 101 15.62 -0.61 10.41
N GLY A 102 14.70 -1.20 9.63
CA GLY A 102 14.66 -2.65 9.37
C GLY A 102 13.98 -3.46 10.47
N CYS A 103 13.60 -4.69 10.13
CA CYS A 103 12.84 -5.61 10.98
C CYS A 103 13.71 -6.78 11.45
N GLY A 104 13.26 -7.51 12.48
CA GLY A 104 13.96 -8.67 13.03
C GLY A 104 15.10 -8.32 13.99
N ALA A 105 15.88 -9.34 14.37
CA ALA A 105 17.01 -9.15 15.27
C ALA A 105 18.10 -8.32 14.58
N GLU A 106 18.63 -7.31 15.30
CA GLU A 106 19.67 -6.41 14.79
C GLU A 106 19.32 -5.79 13.42
N SER A 107 18.02 -5.55 13.17
CA SER A 107 17.56 -4.93 11.92
C SER A 107 17.95 -5.71 10.65
N SER A 108 18.03 -7.04 10.75
CA SER A 108 18.52 -7.90 9.67
C SER A 108 17.66 -7.91 8.40
N HIS A 109 16.44 -7.40 8.45
CA HIS A 109 15.51 -7.34 7.32
C HIS A 109 15.29 -5.88 6.91
N PRO A 110 15.88 -5.42 5.78
CA PRO A 110 15.69 -4.05 5.32
C PRO A 110 14.23 -3.69 5.09
N LYS A 111 13.93 -2.38 5.20
CA LYS A 111 12.62 -1.83 4.82
C LYS A 111 12.22 -2.32 3.44
N GLY A 112 10.97 -2.73 3.31
CA GLY A 112 10.38 -3.13 2.04
C GLY A 112 10.45 -4.62 1.75
N GLU A 113 11.22 -5.42 2.52
CA GLU A 113 11.18 -6.87 2.35
C GLU A 113 9.75 -7.40 2.50
N CYS A 114 9.29 -8.13 1.48
CA CYS A 114 7.96 -8.71 1.38
C CYS A 114 8.06 -10.24 1.28
N TRP A 115 7.63 -10.93 2.32
CA TRP A 115 7.73 -12.38 2.44
C TRP A 115 6.37 -12.99 2.13
N LEU A 116 6.30 -13.78 1.07
CA LEU A 116 5.07 -14.50 0.72
C LEU A 116 5.15 -15.90 1.33
N LYS A 117 4.13 -16.29 2.10
CA LYS A 117 4.10 -17.56 2.82
C LYS A 117 2.85 -18.37 2.48
N HIS A 118 3.01 -19.69 2.50
CA HIS A 118 1.94 -20.68 2.36
C HIS A 118 1.74 -21.42 3.69
N HIS A 119 0.50 -21.42 4.17
CA HIS A 119 0.04 -22.30 5.23
C HIS A 119 -0.86 -23.38 4.64
N VAL A 120 -0.58 -24.62 5.03
CA VAL A 120 -1.38 -25.80 4.67
C VAL A 120 -2.79 -25.76 5.29
N THR A 121 -3.00 -24.95 6.33
CA THR A 121 -4.29 -24.76 6.99
C THR A 121 -4.76 -23.34 6.75
N PRO A 122 -5.95 -23.11 6.14
CA PRO A 122 -6.51 -21.78 6.10
C PRO A 122 -6.81 -21.32 7.53
N TRP A 123 -6.28 -20.15 7.91
CA TRP A 123 -6.57 -19.52 9.20
C TRP A 123 -8.07 -19.19 9.40
N ARG A 124 -8.86 -19.26 8.31
CA ARG A 124 -10.33 -19.27 8.37
C ARG A 124 -10.86 -20.69 8.21
N LYS A 125 -11.42 -21.26 9.29
CA LYS A 125 -12.23 -22.48 9.24
C LYS A 125 -13.66 -22.27 8.70
N GLU A 126 -13.90 -21.24 7.88
CA GLU A 126 -15.25 -20.93 7.40
C GLU A 126 -15.21 -20.45 5.95
N ALA A 127 -15.10 -21.38 5.01
CA ALA A 127 -15.38 -21.14 3.59
C ALA A 127 -15.82 -22.42 2.86
N ARG A 128 -16.51 -23.31 3.57
CA ARG A 128 -17.26 -24.40 2.94
C ARG A 128 -18.65 -24.43 3.56
N ALA A 129 -19.52 -23.60 3.00
CA ALA A 129 -20.96 -23.84 3.04
C ALA A 129 -21.32 -24.67 1.80
#